data_AF-A0A7K6RMB6-F1
#
_entry.id   AF-A0A7K6RMB6-F1
#
_cell.length_a   1.000
_cell.length_b   1.000
_cell.length_c   1.000
_cell.angle_alpha   90.00
_cell.angle_beta   90.00
_cell.angle_gamma   90.00
#
_symmetry.space_group_name_H-M   'P 1'
#
loop_
_entity.id
_entity.type
_entity.pdbx_description
1 polymer ?
#
loop_
_entity_poly.entity_id
_entity_poly.type
_entity_poly.pdbx_seq_one_letter_code
_entity_poly.pdbx_strand_id
1 'polypeptide(L)'
;QLSQMPKPTSPIFLPSDDEWDWLLAKTWVRNADFYSHQLLTHLLRTHLFGEVFAIATLRQLPACHPLFKLLLPHFHFTLHINTLARSVLINPGGIIDKGSGVTYEGMMLVVQRGLEKVTYKSLCLPDDIRQRGMANLPNYYYRDDGMMLWEATESFVSGIVAFYYKDDAAVSGDTELQAWVMDIFTNGFLGRTSSGIPSSLRTVAELSKFLTMVMFTCSVQHAAVNNGQYDLGAFLPNAPSSMRHPPPSEKGKAFLQEFLDTVPEVDTTATILVALILLSSRLKDVRLLGQYPEERFTELEPRQLIRLFQVRLQEIQDHIEERNYQAKLRYNYMNPMEVENSITI
;
A
#
# COMPACT_ATOMS: atom_id res chain seq x y z
N GLN A 1 -10.15 -24.20 4.37
CA GLN A 1 -10.22 -24.33 5.85
C GLN A 1 -10.33 -22.94 6.44
N LEU A 2 -11.25 -22.71 7.40
CA LEU A 2 -11.55 -21.37 7.95
C LEU A 2 -10.91 -21.10 9.33
N SER A 3 -10.09 -22.02 9.83
CA SER A 3 -9.31 -21.86 11.07
C SER A 3 -7.89 -22.36 10.86
N GLN A 4 -6.94 -21.89 11.68
CA GLN A 4 -5.55 -22.35 11.64
C GLN A 4 -5.39 -23.78 12.17
N MET A 5 -6.19 -24.18 13.17
CA MET A 5 -6.10 -25.49 13.80
C MET A 5 -7.12 -26.47 13.17
N PRO A 6 -6.66 -27.54 12.50
CA PRO A 6 -7.56 -28.55 11.94
C PRO A 6 -8.34 -29.25 13.06
N LYS A 7 -9.66 -29.38 12.89
CA LYS A 7 -10.55 -30.10 13.81
C LYS A 7 -11.87 -30.47 13.12
N PRO A 8 -12.66 -31.43 13.64
CA PRO A 8 -13.95 -31.78 13.05
C PRO A 8 -14.90 -30.59 12.87
N THR A 9 -14.85 -29.61 13.78
CA THR A 9 -15.63 -28.37 13.73
C THR A 9 -14.99 -27.24 12.90
N SER A 10 -13.96 -27.55 12.10
CA SER A 10 -13.37 -26.65 11.11
C SER A 10 -13.08 -27.41 9.82
N PRO A 11 -14.14 -27.77 9.07
CA PRO A 11 -13.99 -28.60 7.89
C PRO A 11 -13.18 -27.90 6.79
N ILE A 12 -12.57 -28.71 5.93
CA ILE A 12 -11.98 -28.25 4.67
C ILE A 12 -13.09 -28.21 3.62
N PHE A 13 -13.60 -27.03 3.37
CA PHE A 13 -14.54 -26.76 2.27
C PHE A 13 -13.83 -26.85 0.92
N LEU A 14 -14.53 -27.41 -0.07
CA LEU A 14 -14.06 -27.67 -1.42
C LEU A 14 -15.07 -27.14 -2.45
N PRO A 15 -14.64 -26.85 -3.69
CA PRO A 15 -15.56 -26.46 -4.77
C PRO A 15 -16.61 -27.52 -5.14
N SER A 16 -16.43 -28.76 -4.70
CA SER A 16 -17.35 -29.88 -4.91
C SER A 16 -18.41 -30.02 -3.82
N ASP A 17 -18.33 -29.24 -2.74
CA ASP A 17 -19.37 -29.18 -1.71
C ASP A 17 -20.60 -28.42 -2.25
N ASP A 18 -21.70 -28.45 -1.49
CA ASP A 18 -22.93 -27.75 -1.84
C ASP A 18 -22.68 -26.25 -2.08
N GLU A 19 -23.47 -25.66 -2.99
CA GLU A 19 -23.26 -24.29 -3.49
C GLU A 19 -23.07 -23.27 -2.36
N TRP A 20 -23.94 -23.31 -1.36
CA TRP A 20 -23.94 -22.36 -0.24
C TRP A 20 -22.82 -22.60 0.76
N ASP A 21 -22.39 -23.86 0.97
CA ASP A 21 -21.23 -24.15 1.82
C ASP A 21 -19.97 -23.57 1.20
N TRP A 22 -19.78 -23.81 -0.11
CA TRP A 22 -18.62 -23.30 -0.82
C TRP A 22 -18.64 -21.79 -0.95
N LEU A 23 -19.81 -21.19 -1.20
CA LEU A 23 -19.95 -19.75 -1.28
C LEU A 23 -19.66 -19.08 0.06
N LEU A 24 -20.26 -19.56 1.16
CA LEU A 24 -20.02 -19.02 2.50
C LEU A 24 -18.55 -19.15 2.91
N ALA A 25 -17.92 -20.30 2.62
CA ALA A 25 -16.49 -20.49 2.88
C ALA A 25 -15.61 -19.46 2.12
N LYS A 26 -15.90 -19.19 0.84
CA LYS A 26 -15.20 -18.14 0.09
C LYS A 26 -15.45 -16.76 0.67
N THR A 27 -16.68 -16.44 1.08
CA THR A 27 -17.03 -15.14 1.68
C THR A 27 -16.28 -14.89 2.99
N TRP A 28 -16.07 -15.91 3.82
CA TRP A 28 -15.20 -15.81 4.99
C TRP A 28 -13.74 -15.53 4.63
N VAL A 29 -13.23 -16.12 3.55
CA VAL A 29 -11.88 -15.79 3.03
C VAL A 29 -11.83 -14.33 2.56
N ARG A 30 -12.88 -13.85 1.87
CA ARG A 30 -13.00 -12.43 1.46
C ARG A 30 -13.10 -11.48 2.65
N ASN A 31 -13.77 -11.86 3.74
CA ASN A 31 -13.78 -11.09 5.00
C ASN A 31 -12.36 -10.97 5.60
N ALA A 32 -11.63 -12.08 5.66
CA ALA A 32 -10.26 -12.07 6.17
C ALA A 32 -9.33 -11.22 5.27
N ASP A 33 -9.49 -11.31 3.95
CA ASP A 33 -8.77 -10.48 2.99
C ASP A 33 -9.08 -9.00 3.17
N PHE A 34 -10.34 -8.62 3.42
CA PHE A 34 -10.72 -7.24 3.72
C PHE A 34 -9.92 -6.68 4.91
N TYR A 35 -9.80 -7.41 6.02
CA TYR A 35 -9.02 -6.93 7.16
C TYR A 35 -7.52 -6.89 6.90
N SER A 36 -6.98 -7.90 6.21
CA SER A 36 -5.56 -7.91 5.81
C SER A 36 -5.23 -6.76 4.87
N HIS A 37 -6.15 -6.45 3.95
CA HIS A 37 -6.05 -5.32 3.04
C HIS A 37 -6.09 -4.00 3.82
N GLN A 38 -7.18 -3.72 4.53
CA GLN A 38 -7.41 -2.43 5.18
C GLN A 38 -6.36 -2.11 6.24
N LEU A 39 -6.01 -3.06 7.11
CA LEU A 39 -5.17 -2.78 8.28
C LEU A 39 -3.68 -2.91 7.98
N LEU A 40 -3.31 -3.89 7.15
CA LEU A 40 -1.89 -4.18 6.89
C LEU A 40 -1.44 -3.59 5.57
N THR A 41 -2.14 -3.90 4.49
CA THR A 41 -1.70 -3.55 3.14
C THR A 41 -1.88 -2.07 2.83
N HIS A 42 -3.00 -1.50 3.30
CA HIS A 42 -3.35 -0.10 3.14
C HIS A 42 -2.82 0.72 4.33
N LEU A 43 -3.46 0.66 5.50
CA LEU A 43 -3.10 1.52 6.64
C LEU A 43 -1.62 1.42 7.06
N LEU A 44 -1.14 0.23 7.46
CA LEU A 44 0.23 0.10 7.96
C LEU A 44 1.28 0.34 6.87
N ARG A 45 1.15 -0.38 5.74
CA ARG A 45 2.23 -0.48 4.74
C ARG A 45 2.29 0.69 3.77
N THR A 46 1.26 1.53 3.69
CA THR A 46 1.31 2.80 2.94
C THR A 46 1.21 3.98 3.90
N HIS A 47 0.06 4.24 4.52
CA HIS A 47 -0.17 5.45 5.30
C HIS A 47 0.85 5.63 6.44
N LEU A 48 0.97 4.66 7.34
CA LEU A 48 1.80 4.82 8.53
C LEU A 48 3.30 4.91 8.17
N PHE A 49 3.79 4.10 7.23
CA PHE A 49 5.17 4.23 6.77
C PHE A 49 5.42 5.50 5.96
N GLY A 50 4.49 5.92 5.11
CA GLY A 50 4.56 7.20 4.40
C GLY A 50 4.67 8.38 5.37
N GLU A 51 3.93 8.36 6.47
CA GLU A 51 4.04 9.36 7.54
C GLU A 51 5.37 9.30 8.29
N VAL A 52 5.89 8.10 8.59
CA VAL A 52 7.24 7.94 9.16
C VAL A 52 8.29 8.60 8.26
N PHE A 53 8.24 8.32 6.95
CA PHE A 53 9.19 8.88 5.99
C PHE A 53 9.05 10.40 5.89
N ALA A 54 7.82 10.92 5.90
CA ALA A 54 7.54 12.35 5.89
C ALA A 54 8.08 13.06 7.15
N ILE A 55 7.79 12.54 8.34
CA ILE A 55 8.24 13.11 9.61
C ILE A 55 9.77 13.11 9.69
N ALA A 56 10.43 12.00 9.36
CA ALA A 56 11.89 11.93 9.37
C ALA A 56 12.50 12.92 8.38
N THR A 57 11.92 13.05 7.18
CA THR A 57 12.38 14.01 6.15
C THR A 57 12.29 15.45 6.66
N LEU A 58 11.16 15.83 7.27
CA LEU A 58 10.96 17.18 7.81
C LEU A 58 11.85 17.48 9.03
N ARG A 59 12.25 16.46 9.81
CA ARG A 59 13.09 16.63 11.00
C ARG A 59 14.58 16.68 10.69
N GLN A 60 15.03 15.88 9.72
CA GLN A 60 16.45 15.57 9.55
C GLN A 60 17.07 16.17 8.28
N LEU A 61 16.27 16.48 7.24
CA LEU A 61 16.78 17.00 5.97
C LEU A 61 16.39 18.47 5.79
N PRO A 62 17.34 19.41 5.66
CA PRO A 62 17.02 20.82 5.41
C PRO A 62 16.46 21.02 4.00
N ALA A 63 15.74 22.13 3.78
CA ALA A 63 15.08 22.41 2.50
C ALA A 63 16.02 22.52 1.28
N CYS A 64 17.31 22.79 1.52
CA CYS A 64 18.33 22.80 0.47
C CYS A 64 18.87 21.40 0.14
N HIS A 65 18.66 20.40 1.00
CA HIS A 65 19.16 19.05 0.80
C HIS A 65 18.53 18.40 -0.45
N PRO A 66 19.31 17.74 -1.32
CA PRO A 66 18.77 17.16 -2.55
C PRO A 66 17.68 16.12 -2.29
N LEU A 67 17.81 15.32 -1.24
CA LEU A 67 16.80 14.32 -0.88
C LEU A 67 15.51 14.94 -0.32
N PHE A 68 15.59 16.10 0.35
CA PHE A 68 14.38 16.84 0.73
C PHE A 68 13.63 17.31 -0.51
N LYS A 69 14.35 17.88 -1.49
CA LYS A 69 13.78 18.33 -2.77
C LYS A 69 13.12 17.17 -3.53
N LEU A 70 13.77 16.00 -3.56
CA LEU A 70 13.28 14.79 -4.21
C LEU A 70 12.01 14.24 -3.53
N LEU A 71 12.04 14.09 -2.20
CA LEU A 71 11.01 13.37 -1.46
C LEU A 71 9.79 14.20 -1.09
N LEU A 72 9.93 15.52 -0.87
CA LEU A 72 8.84 16.36 -0.38
C LEU A 72 7.55 16.29 -1.24
N PRO A 73 7.60 16.25 -2.59
CA PRO A 73 6.40 16.06 -3.41
C PRO A 73 5.63 14.76 -3.10
N HIS A 74 6.33 13.73 -2.60
CA HIS A 74 5.77 12.42 -2.27
C HIS A 74 5.16 12.32 -0.87
N PHE A 75 5.18 13.41 -0.10
CA PHE A 75 4.58 13.48 1.24
C PHE A 75 3.47 14.53 1.35
N HIS A 76 3.04 15.10 0.22
CA HIS A 76 1.99 16.10 0.19
C HIS A 76 0.70 15.53 0.81
N PHE A 77 0.15 16.26 1.78
CA PHE A 77 -1.01 15.88 2.61
C PHE A 77 -0.93 14.59 3.44
N THR A 78 0.13 13.79 3.35
CA THR A 78 0.22 12.51 4.10
C THR A 78 0.05 12.68 5.62
N LEU A 79 0.64 13.71 6.21
CA LEU A 79 0.46 14.01 7.65
C LEU A 79 -0.97 14.45 7.98
N HIS A 80 -1.60 15.20 7.06
CA HIS A 80 -2.95 15.71 7.24
C HIS A 80 -3.96 14.57 7.22
N ILE A 81 -3.92 13.73 6.19
CA ILE A 81 -4.87 12.63 6.02
C ILE A 81 -4.73 11.59 7.13
N ASN A 82 -3.50 11.26 7.56
CA ASN A 82 -3.32 10.32 8.66
C ASN A 82 -3.80 10.89 10.00
N THR A 83 -3.64 12.20 10.22
CA THR A 83 -4.20 12.87 11.41
C THR A 83 -5.72 12.84 11.38
N LEU A 84 -6.33 13.13 10.24
CA LEU A 84 -7.78 13.03 10.07
C LEU A 84 -8.26 11.60 10.32
N ALA A 85 -7.62 10.59 9.73
CA ALA A 85 -7.96 9.19 9.93
C ALA A 85 -7.94 8.80 11.41
N ARG A 86 -6.91 9.21 12.17
CA ARG A 86 -6.85 9.00 13.62
C ARG A 86 -7.95 9.72 14.41
N SER A 87 -8.53 10.79 13.89
CA SER A 87 -9.57 11.57 14.58
C SER A 87 -10.99 11.15 14.25
N VAL A 88 -11.25 10.60 13.05
CA VAL A 88 -12.62 10.30 12.59
C VAL A 88 -12.84 8.90 12.03
N LEU A 89 -11.79 8.22 11.59
CA LEU A 89 -11.88 6.94 10.86
C LEU A 89 -11.60 5.75 11.78
N ILE A 90 -10.40 5.72 12.37
CA ILE A 90 -9.88 4.58 13.14
C ILE A 90 -9.91 4.78 14.67
N ASN A 91 -10.43 5.91 15.14
CA ASN A 91 -10.65 6.13 16.58
C ASN A 91 -11.83 5.28 17.09
N PRO A 92 -11.90 5.03 18.42
CA PRO A 92 -13.11 4.50 19.04
C PRO A 92 -14.34 5.34 18.68
N GLY A 93 -15.43 4.69 18.24
CA GLY A 93 -16.64 5.34 17.73
C GLY A 93 -16.52 5.97 16.33
N GLY A 94 -15.38 5.80 15.66
CA GLY A 94 -15.14 6.23 14.28
C GLY A 94 -15.87 5.38 13.24
N ILE A 95 -15.62 5.66 11.96
CA ILE A 95 -16.31 4.97 10.84
C ILE A 95 -15.96 3.48 10.80
N ILE A 96 -14.70 3.09 11.02
CA ILE A 96 -14.29 1.67 10.97
C ILE A 96 -14.91 0.89 12.13
N ASP A 97 -14.92 1.46 13.33
CA ASP A 97 -15.51 0.85 14.53
C ASP A 97 -17.03 0.61 14.36
N LYS A 98 -17.73 1.50 13.63
CA LYS A 98 -19.17 1.36 13.32
C LYS A 98 -19.46 0.49 12.10
N GLY A 99 -18.54 0.41 11.15
CA GLY A 99 -18.74 -0.22 9.84
C GLY A 99 -18.05 -1.57 9.66
N SER A 100 -17.42 -2.11 10.71
CA SER A 100 -16.71 -3.39 10.65
C SER A 100 -16.94 -4.25 11.89
N GLY A 101 -16.56 -5.52 11.82
CA GLY A 101 -16.69 -6.46 12.94
C GLY A 101 -15.49 -6.53 13.87
N VAL A 102 -14.46 -5.69 13.66
CA VAL A 102 -13.24 -5.69 14.48
C VAL A 102 -13.33 -4.59 15.53
N THR A 103 -12.93 -4.90 16.78
CA THR A 103 -12.81 -3.87 17.82
C THR A 103 -11.56 -3.03 17.60
N TYR A 104 -11.51 -1.85 18.22
CA TYR A 104 -10.30 -1.01 18.23
C TYR A 104 -9.05 -1.77 18.70
N GLU A 105 -9.15 -2.55 19.77
CA GLU A 105 -8.05 -3.36 20.30
C GLU A 105 -7.65 -4.47 19.31
N GLY A 106 -8.62 -5.10 18.65
CA GLY A 106 -8.39 -6.10 17.62
C GLY A 106 -7.63 -5.52 16.43
N MET A 107 -8.02 -4.32 15.98
CA MET A 107 -7.34 -3.59 14.92
C MET A 107 -5.90 -3.27 15.32
N MET A 108 -5.67 -2.71 16.51
CA MET A 108 -4.32 -2.40 17.00
C MET A 108 -3.44 -3.65 17.12
N LEU A 109 -4.01 -4.77 17.59
CA LEU A 109 -3.30 -6.04 17.67
C LEU A 109 -2.86 -6.56 16.28
N VAL A 110 -3.73 -6.44 15.26
CA VAL A 110 -3.39 -6.81 13.88
C VAL A 110 -2.28 -5.93 13.34
N VAL A 111 -2.37 -4.61 13.51
CA VAL A 111 -1.33 -3.66 13.08
C VAL A 111 0.00 -3.94 13.79
N GLN A 112 -0.01 -4.18 15.11
CA GLN A 112 1.18 -4.54 15.87
C GLN A 112 1.85 -5.81 15.32
N ARG A 113 1.07 -6.89 15.13
CA ARG A 113 1.58 -8.15 14.55
C ARG A 113 2.07 -7.97 13.11
N GLY A 114 1.40 -7.12 12.35
CA GLY A 114 1.81 -6.74 11.00
C GLY A 114 3.18 -6.07 11.00
N LEU A 115 3.38 -5.09 11.89
CA LEU A 115 4.65 -4.40 12.06
C LEU A 115 5.75 -5.41 12.44
N GLU A 116 5.49 -6.32 13.38
CA GLU A 116 6.40 -7.40 13.78
C GLU A 116 6.87 -8.27 12.61
N LYS A 117 6.08 -8.39 11.53
CA LYS A 117 6.39 -9.25 10.38
C LYS A 117 6.88 -8.48 9.15
N VAL A 118 6.69 -7.17 9.08
CA VAL A 118 7.21 -6.36 7.99
C VAL A 118 8.74 -6.46 7.92
N THR A 119 9.23 -6.60 6.71
CA THR A 119 10.66 -6.54 6.40
C THR A 119 10.94 -5.55 5.29
N TYR A 120 12.17 -5.04 5.21
CA TYR A 120 12.61 -4.16 4.12
C TYR A 120 12.39 -4.81 2.76
N LYS A 121 12.73 -6.10 2.62
CA LYS A 121 12.46 -6.88 1.40
C LYS A 121 10.98 -6.91 1.03
N SER A 122 10.09 -7.00 2.01
CA SER A 122 8.65 -6.98 1.73
C SER A 122 8.17 -5.61 1.22
N LEU A 123 8.89 -4.52 1.49
CA LEU A 123 8.56 -3.17 1.00
C LEU A 123 9.19 -2.88 -0.38
N CYS A 124 10.17 -3.67 -0.82
CA CYS A 124 10.74 -3.58 -2.16
C CYS A 124 10.04 -4.55 -3.10
N LEU A 125 9.25 -4.04 -4.06
CA LEU A 125 8.41 -4.88 -4.92
C LEU A 125 9.16 -6.04 -5.60
N PRO A 126 10.35 -5.84 -6.21
CA PRO A 126 11.08 -6.95 -6.84
C PRO A 126 11.48 -8.06 -5.86
N ASP A 127 11.85 -7.68 -4.63
CA ASP A 127 12.22 -8.63 -3.59
C ASP A 127 11.00 -9.40 -3.09
N ASP A 128 9.88 -8.70 -2.85
CA ASP A 128 8.62 -9.29 -2.40
C ASP A 128 8.06 -10.28 -3.42
N ILE A 129 8.01 -9.91 -4.70
CA ILE A 129 7.54 -10.79 -5.80
C ILE A 129 8.37 -12.07 -5.87
N ARG A 130 9.70 -11.95 -5.74
CA ARG A 130 10.61 -13.09 -5.74
C ARG A 130 10.42 -13.96 -4.51
N GLN A 131 10.33 -13.36 -3.33
CA GLN A 131 10.18 -14.07 -2.07
C GLN A 131 8.88 -14.86 -2.00
N ARG A 132 7.79 -14.35 -2.59
CA ARG A 132 6.51 -15.05 -2.69
C ARG A 132 6.45 -16.09 -3.81
N GLY A 133 7.48 -16.22 -4.64
CA GLY A 133 7.51 -17.15 -5.77
C GLY A 133 6.58 -16.75 -6.92
N MET A 134 6.26 -15.45 -7.05
CA MET A 134 5.24 -14.95 -7.97
C MET A 134 5.80 -14.39 -9.29
N ALA A 135 7.10 -14.55 -9.54
CA ALA A 135 7.78 -13.95 -10.70
C ALA A 135 7.23 -14.43 -12.06
N ASN A 136 6.77 -15.67 -12.15
CA ASN A 136 6.37 -16.31 -13.42
C ASN A 136 4.86 -16.56 -13.54
N LEU A 137 4.04 -16.05 -12.60
CA LEU A 137 2.59 -16.24 -12.63
C LEU A 137 1.97 -15.48 -13.84
N PRO A 138 1.24 -16.14 -14.76
CA PRO A 138 0.59 -15.43 -15.86
C PRO A 138 -0.55 -14.54 -15.34
N ASN A 139 -0.86 -13.48 -16.09
CA ASN A 139 -1.97 -12.55 -15.82
C ASN A 139 -1.90 -11.89 -14.43
N TYR A 140 -0.69 -11.61 -13.93
CA TYR A 140 -0.49 -10.96 -12.64
C TYR A 140 -0.17 -9.48 -12.82
N TYR A 141 -1.16 -8.71 -13.26
CA TYR A 141 -0.97 -7.32 -13.71
C TYR A 141 -0.42 -6.37 -12.64
N TYR A 142 -0.76 -6.57 -11.37
CA TYR A 142 -0.13 -5.83 -10.25
C TYR A 142 1.40 -5.97 -10.26
N ARG A 143 1.92 -7.19 -10.53
CA ARG A 143 3.36 -7.39 -10.66
C ARG A 143 3.87 -6.72 -11.91
N ASP A 144 3.25 -6.99 -13.05
CA ASP A 144 3.79 -6.57 -14.35
C ASP A 144 3.89 -5.05 -14.42
N ASP A 145 2.81 -4.34 -14.06
CA ASP A 145 2.78 -2.87 -14.03
C ASP A 145 3.68 -2.30 -12.93
N GLY A 146 3.61 -2.90 -11.73
CA GLY A 146 4.40 -2.47 -10.59
C GLY A 146 5.90 -2.59 -10.85
N MET A 147 6.36 -3.63 -11.54
CA MET A 147 7.78 -3.83 -11.89
C MET A 147 8.26 -2.76 -12.87
N MET A 148 7.46 -2.43 -13.89
CA MET A 148 7.80 -1.35 -14.83
C MET A 148 7.92 0.01 -14.13
N LEU A 149 6.99 0.30 -13.20
CA LEU A 149 7.00 1.54 -12.43
C LEU A 149 8.11 1.57 -11.39
N TRP A 150 8.43 0.44 -10.77
CA TRP A 150 9.58 0.31 -9.89
C TRP A 150 10.87 0.64 -10.63
N GLU A 151 11.10 0.02 -11.79
CA GLU A 151 12.28 0.27 -12.63
C GLU A 151 12.38 1.73 -13.08
N ALA A 152 11.26 2.33 -13.51
CA ALA A 152 11.23 3.75 -13.87
C ALA A 152 11.59 4.66 -12.68
N THR A 153 11.06 4.36 -11.51
CA THR A 153 11.33 5.10 -10.26
C THR A 153 12.78 4.92 -9.84
N GLU A 154 13.31 3.70 -9.88
CA GLU A 154 14.69 3.37 -9.54
C GLU A 154 15.68 4.06 -10.48
N SER A 155 15.40 4.09 -11.78
CA SER A 155 16.23 4.80 -12.75
C SER A 155 16.26 6.30 -12.47
N PHE A 156 15.11 6.92 -12.19
CA PHE A 156 15.02 8.33 -11.86
C PHE A 156 15.78 8.67 -10.57
N VAL A 157 15.53 7.91 -9.50
CA VAL A 157 16.20 8.06 -8.21
C VAL A 157 17.71 7.87 -8.35
N SER A 158 18.15 6.83 -9.07
CA SER A 158 19.57 6.54 -9.26
C SER A 158 20.28 7.67 -10.01
N GLY A 159 19.64 8.27 -11.01
CA GLY A 159 20.18 9.45 -11.69
C GLY A 159 20.35 10.64 -10.75
N ILE A 160 19.35 10.94 -9.92
CA ILE A 160 19.42 12.03 -8.93
C ILE A 160 20.52 11.77 -7.91
N VAL A 161 20.58 10.55 -7.35
CA VAL A 161 21.60 10.18 -6.37
C VAL A 161 23.00 10.28 -6.98
N ALA A 162 23.25 9.74 -8.17
CA ALA A 162 24.56 9.82 -8.83
C ALA A 162 24.99 11.27 -9.17
N PHE A 163 24.02 12.16 -9.38
CA PHE A 163 24.31 13.57 -9.60
C PHE A 163 24.87 14.25 -8.33
N TYR A 164 24.28 13.99 -7.16
CA TYR A 164 24.69 14.63 -5.90
C TYR A 164 25.74 13.86 -5.10
N TYR A 165 25.75 12.52 -5.16
CA TYR A 165 26.66 11.64 -4.44
C TYR A 165 27.58 10.92 -5.44
N LYS A 166 28.85 11.32 -5.46
CA LYS A 166 29.83 10.81 -6.45
C LYS A 166 30.36 9.42 -6.14
N ASP A 167 30.34 9.03 -4.87
CA ASP A 167 30.81 7.74 -4.39
C ASP A 167 30.14 7.37 -3.06
N ASP A 168 30.43 6.17 -2.58
CA ASP A 168 29.94 5.64 -1.31
C ASP A 168 30.45 6.43 -0.09
N ALA A 169 31.60 7.10 -0.20
CA ALA A 169 32.13 7.92 0.87
C ALA A 169 31.27 9.18 1.07
N ALA A 170 30.76 9.78 -0.01
CA ALA A 170 29.81 10.89 0.06
C ALA A 170 28.51 10.49 0.76
N VAL A 171 27.99 9.29 0.50
CA VAL A 171 26.78 8.76 1.18
C VAL A 171 27.06 8.49 2.66
N SER A 172 28.17 7.80 2.96
CA SER A 172 28.55 7.46 4.34
C SER A 172 28.89 8.70 5.19
N GLY A 173 29.43 9.75 4.55
CA GLY A 173 29.83 10.99 5.21
C GLY A 173 28.71 12.02 5.41
N ASP A 174 27.54 11.80 4.80
CA ASP A 174 26.39 12.69 4.93
C ASP A 174 25.66 12.46 6.27
N THR A 175 25.96 13.31 7.26
CA THR A 175 25.41 13.17 8.61
C THR A 175 23.91 13.42 8.68
N GLU A 176 23.34 14.25 7.79
CA GLU A 176 21.90 14.55 7.73
C GLU A 176 21.15 13.33 7.19
N LEU A 177 21.67 12.71 6.12
CA LEU A 177 21.17 11.43 5.61
C LEU A 177 21.24 10.30 6.66
N GLN A 178 22.36 10.17 7.37
CA GLN A 178 22.49 9.14 8.40
C GLN A 178 21.50 9.38 9.56
N ALA A 179 21.29 10.63 9.96
CA ALA A 179 20.28 10.97 10.97
C ALA A 179 18.86 10.65 10.46
N TRP A 180 18.57 10.94 9.20
CA TRP A 180 17.29 10.64 8.55
C TRP A 180 16.95 9.15 8.58
N VAL A 181 17.85 8.29 8.10
CA VAL A 181 17.59 6.84 8.08
C VAL A 181 17.55 6.24 9.49
N MET A 182 18.34 6.78 10.42
CA MET A 182 18.30 6.37 11.84
C MET A 182 16.97 6.74 12.51
N ASP A 183 16.40 7.91 12.21
CA ASP A 183 15.09 8.35 12.71
C ASP A 183 13.99 7.39 12.23
N ILE A 184 14.01 7.04 10.94
CA ILE A 184 13.09 6.04 10.35
C ILE A 184 13.23 4.69 11.05
N PHE A 185 14.46 4.18 11.19
CA PHE A 185 14.71 2.89 11.83
C PHE A 185 14.25 2.87 13.29
N THR A 186 14.61 3.90 14.05
CA THR A 186 14.35 3.96 15.50
C THR A 186 12.88 4.19 15.80
N ASN A 187 12.25 5.18 15.16
CA ASN A 187 10.89 5.61 15.51
C ASN A 187 9.82 4.95 14.65
N GLY A 188 10.11 4.67 13.38
CA GLY A 188 9.17 3.99 12.49
C GLY A 188 9.18 2.47 12.63
N PHE A 189 10.37 1.87 12.71
CA PHE A 189 10.55 0.43 12.82
C PHE A 189 10.92 -0.04 14.22
N LEU A 190 10.84 0.85 15.22
CA LEU A 190 11.06 0.57 16.64
C LEU A 190 12.45 -0.01 16.95
N GLY A 191 13.47 0.38 16.17
CA GLY A 191 14.84 -0.13 16.30
C GLY A 191 14.97 -1.63 16.04
N ARG A 192 13.98 -2.24 15.37
CA ARG A 192 13.93 -3.69 15.19
C ARG A 192 14.86 -4.14 14.07
N THR A 193 16.01 -4.69 14.43
CA THR A 193 16.95 -5.30 13.49
C THR A 193 16.34 -6.42 12.64
N SER A 194 15.34 -7.14 13.18
CA SER A 194 14.61 -8.19 12.44
C SER A 194 13.77 -7.68 11.27
N SER A 195 13.48 -6.37 11.21
CA SER A 195 12.85 -5.77 10.03
C SER A 195 13.80 -5.74 8.82
N GLY A 196 15.12 -5.77 9.04
CA GLY A 196 16.11 -5.58 7.97
C GLY A 196 16.11 -4.19 7.33
N ILE A 197 15.37 -3.23 7.89
CA ILE A 197 15.48 -1.82 7.51
C ILE A 197 16.86 -1.30 7.94
N PRO A 198 17.59 -0.59 7.05
CA PRO A 198 18.89 -0.05 7.39
C PRO A 198 18.78 0.98 8.52
N SER A 199 19.70 0.92 9.48
CA SER A 199 19.93 2.00 10.46
C SER A 199 20.98 3.01 9.99
N SER A 200 21.67 2.71 8.88
CA SER A 200 22.63 3.56 8.19
C SER A 200 22.69 3.13 6.72
N LEU A 201 22.99 4.06 5.82
CA LEU A 201 23.18 3.79 4.38
C LEU A 201 24.61 4.13 4.02
N ARG A 202 25.34 3.21 3.39
CA ARG A 202 26.78 3.37 3.15
C ARG A 202 27.13 3.51 1.68
N THR A 203 26.28 3.00 0.80
CA THR A 203 26.56 3.00 -0.63
C THR A 203 25.51 3.76 -1.43
N VAL A 204 25.92 4.24 -2.60
CA VAL A 204 25.03 4.85 -3.60
C VAL A 204 23.88 3.89 -3.94
N ALA A 205 24.19 2.61 -4.13
CA ALA A 205 23.20 1.59 -4.46
C ALA A 205 22.17 1.37 -3.33
N GLU A 206 22.62 1.31 -2.07
CA GLU A 206 21.73 1.21 -0.91
C GLU A 206 20.80 2.42 -0.81
N LEU A 207 21.34 3.63 -0.99
CA LEU A 207 20.58 4.87 -0.95
C LEU A 207 19.53 4.92 -2.07
N SER A 208 19.91 4.60 -3.31
CA SER A 208 18.99 4.58 -4.45
C SER A 208 17.85 3.58 -4.24
N LYS A 209 18.16 2.36 -3.77
CA LYS A 209 17.13 1.37 -3.48
C LYS A 209 16.17 1.82 -2.37
N PHE A 210 16.71 2.44 -1.30
CA PHE A 210 15.90 2.88 -0.18
C PHE A 210 14.97 4.04 -0.57
N LEU A 211 15.46 5.02 -1.32
CA LEU A 211 14.66 6.13 -1.85
C LEU A 211 13.60 5.64 -2.85
N THR A 212 13.93 4.66 -3.69
CA THR A 212 12.98 4.02 -4.59
C THR A 212 11.83 3.38 -3.81
N MET A 213 12.14 2.64 -2.75
CA MET A 213 11.14 2.04 -1.86
C MET A 213 10.21 3.10 -1.25
N VAL A 214 10.78 4.20 -0.74
CA VAL A 214 10.00 5.30 -0.14
C VAL A 214 9.06 5.93 -1.18
N MET A 215 9.59 6.33 -2.34
CA MET A 215 8.79 6.97 -3.39
C MET A 215 7.71 6.03 -3.94
N PHE A 216 8.04 4.77 -4.19
CA PHE A 216 7.10 3.77 -4.68
C PHE A 216 5.99 3.47 -3.66
N THR A 217 6.34 3.40 -2.37
CA THR A 217 5.37 3.18 -1.28
C THR A 217 4.34 4.31 -1.21
N CYS A 218 4.82 5.55 -1.29
CA CYS A 218 3.99 6.75 -1.17
C CYS A 218 3.14 7.07 -2.42
N SER A 219 3.45 6.45 -3.56
CA SER A 219 2.76 6.69 -4.83
C SER A 219 2.10 5.42 -5.35
N VAL A 220 2.83 4.62 -6.12
CA VAL A 220 2.34 3.46 -6.88
C VAL A 220 1.71 2.41 -5.97
N GLN A 221 2.37 2.07 -4.86
CA GLN A 221 1.83 1.06 -3.95
C GLN A 221 0.52 1.53 -3.30
N HIS A 222 0.45 2.79 -2.89
CA HIS A 222 -0.77 3.38 -2.34
C HIS A 222 -1.90 3.34 -3.37
N ALA A 223 -1.68 3.88 -4.58
CA ALA A 223 -2.68 3.86 -5.65
C ALA A 223 -3.19 2.44 -5.96
N ALA A 224 -2.28 1.47 -6.04
CA ALA A 224 -2.61 0.07 -6.33
C ALA A 224 -3.53 -0.59 -5.31
N VAL A 225 -3.46 -0.16 -4.05
CA VAL A 225 -4.24 -0.76 -2.94
C VAL A 225 -5.40 0.13 -2.51
N ASN A 226 -5.42 1.41 -2.90
CA ASN A 226 -6.46 2.36 -2.54
C ASN A 226 -7.53 2.49 -3.63
N ASN A 227 -7.15 2.69 -4.90
CA ASN A 227 -8.06 3.13 -5.96
C ASN A 227 -9.12 2.08 -6.34
N GLY A 228 -8.84 0.79 -6.10
CA GLY A 228 -9.77 -0.31 -6.37
C GLY A 228 -10.73 -0.64 -5.23
N GLN A 229 -10.69 0.11 -4.12
CA GLN A 229 -11.49 -0.19 -2.93
C GLN A 229 -13.00 -0.17 -3.23
N TYR A 230 -13.49 0.86 -3.92
CA TYR A 230 -14.89 0.91 -4.31
C TYR A 230 -15.24 -0.15 -5.37
N ASP A 231 -14.44 -0.29 -6.43
CA ASP A 231 -14.69 -1.27 -7.49
C ASP A 231 -14.86 -2.70 -6.96
N LEU A 232 -13.99 -3.09 -6.03
CA LEU A 232 -13.97 -4.43 -5.46
C LEU A 232 -14.90 -4.57 -4.25
N GLY A 233 -15.13 -3.49 -3.50
CA GLY A 233 -15.89 -3.52 -2.25
C GLY A 233 -17.34 -3.06 -2.35
N ALA A 234 -17.75 -2.41 -3.44
CA ALA A 234 -19.12 -1.92 -3.63
C ALA A 234 -20.14 -3.07 -3.64
N PHE A 235 -19.75 -4.23 -4.18
CA PHE A 235 -20.54 -5.45 -4.05
C PHE A 235 -20.16 -6.18 -2.76
N LEU A 236 -20.90 -5.89 -1.69
CA LEU A 236 -20.61 -6.34 -0.32
C LEU A 236 -20.22 -7.82 -0.18
N PRO A 237 -20.90 -8.80 -0.82
CA PRO A 237 -20.50 -10.21 -0.71
C PRO A 237 -19.05 -10.51 -1.16
N ASN A 238 -18.44 -9.63 -1.96
CA ASN A 238 -17.05 -9.74 -2.38
C ASN A 238 -16.04 -9.16 -1.38
N ALA A 239 -16.44 -8.29 -0.45
CA ALA A 239 -15.55 -7.72 0.57
C ALA A 239 -16.33 -7.38 1.85
N PRO A 240 -16.93 -8.37 2.54
CA PRO A 240 -17.69 -8.12 3.76
C PRO A 240 -16.78 -7.58 4.86
N SER A 241 -17.17 -6.46 5.47
CA SER A 241 -16.42 -5.80 6.55
C SER A 241 -16.73 -6.36 7.94
N SER A 242 -17.77 -7.18 8.07
CA SER A 242 -18.14 -7.89 9.30
C SER A 242 -18.82 -9.22 8.94
N MET A 243 -19.03 -10.07 9.94
CA MET A 243 -19.82 -11.29 9.83
C MET A 243 -20.59 -11.44 11.15
N ARG A 244 -21.91 -11.68 11.08
CA ARG A 244 -22.81 -11.70 12.25
C ARG A 244 -22.92 -13.06 12.94
N HIS A 245 -22.50 -14.12 12.25
CA HIS A 245 -22.44 -15.48 12.77
C HIS A 245 -21.01 -16.02 12.73
N PRO A 246 -20.68 -17.08 13.49
CA PRO A 246 -19.38 -17.74 13.38
C PRO A 246 -19.23 -18.49 12.05
N PRO A 247 -17.99 -18.85 11.64
CA PRO A 247 -17.79 -19.71 10.49
C PRO A 247 -18.51 -21.06 10.63
N PRO A 248 -19.02 -21.65 9.53
CA PRO A 248 -19.74 -22.92 9.57
C PRO A 248 -18.87 -24.04 10.15
N SER A 249 -19.41 -24.78 11.12
CA SER A 249 -18.72 -25.88 11.80
C SER A 249 -18.94 -27.25 11.15
N GLU A 250 -19.90 -27.35 10.23
CA GLU A 250 -20.29 -28.58 9.53
C GLU A 250 -20.55 -28.28 8.05
N LYS A 251 -20.57 -29.33 7.20
CA LYS A 251 -20.98 -29.25 5.79
C LYS A 251 -22.45 -29.67 5.63
N GLY A 252 -23.07 -29.31 4.52
CA GLY A 252 -24.44 -29.64 4.13
C GLY A 252 -25.49 -28.88 4.92
N LYS A 253 -25.11 -27.73 5.50
CA LYS A 253 -25.99 -26.93 6.37
C LYS A 253 -26.27 -25.55 5.81
N ALA A 254 -25.33 -24.95 5.07
CA ALA A 254 -25.51 -23.62 4.54
C ALA A 254 -26.60 -23.57 3.46
N PHE A 255 -27.39 -22.50 3.50
CA PHE A 255 -28.41 -22.16 2.52
C PHE A 255 -28.53 -20.63 2.43
N LEU A 256 -29.33 -20.13 1.48
CA LEU A 256 -29.45 -18.68 1.22
C LEU A 256 -29.76 -17.86 2.48
N GLN A 257 -30.71 -18.29 3.32
CA GLN A 257 -31.07 -17.52 4.51
C GLN A 257 -29.91 -17.47 5.51
N GLU A 258 -29.22 -18.59 5.76
CA GLU A 258 -28.03 -18.62 6.63
C GLU A 258 -26.92 -17.71 6.11
N PHE A 259 -26.73 -17.65 4.79
CA PHE A 259 -25.80 -16.72 4.17
C PHE A 259 -26.20 -15.26 4.45
N LEU A 260 -27.46 -14.90 4.21
CA LEU A 260 -27.98 -13.54 4.45
C LEU A 260 -27.93 -13.15 5.94
N ASP A 261 -28.19 -14.11 6.83
CA ASP A 261 -28.10 -13.92 8.28
C ASP A 261 -26.64 -13.75 8.73
N THR A 262 -25.67 -14.31 7.99
CA THR A 262 -24.24 -14.22 8.34
C THR A 262 -23.56 -12.95 7.84
N VAL A 263 -23.89 -12.46 6.64
CA VAL A 263 -23.26 -11.24 6.09
C VAL A 263 -23.70 -9.98 6.86
N PRO A 264 -22.96 -8.84 6.73
CA PRO A 264 -23.28 -7.59 7.41
C PRO A 264 -24.72 -7.10 7.21
N GLU A 265 -25.26 -6.42 8.23
CA GLU A 265 -26.53 -5.69 8.11
C GLU A 265 -26.41 -4.47 7.20
N VAL A 266 -27.57 -3.91 6.83
CA VAL A 266 -27.68 -2.78 5.90
C VAL A 266 -26.95 -1.55 6.42
N ASP A 267 -27.04 -1.27 7.72
CA ASP A 267 -26.40 -0.12 8.36
C ASP A 267 -24.86 -0.23 8.40
N THR A 268 -24.35 -1.41 8.73
CA THR A 268 -22.92 -1.74 8.71
C THR A 268 -22.37 -1.65 7.29
N THR A 269 -23.11 -2.21 6.33
CA THR A 269 -22.80 -2.16 4.90
C THR A 269 -22.79 -0.71 4.39
N ALA A 270 -23.82 0.07 4.70
CA ALA A 270 -23.90 1.47 4.28
C ALA A 270 -22.75 2.30 4.87
N THR A 271 -22.42 2.09 6.15
CA THR A 271 -21.33 2.78 6.83
C THR A 271 -19.99 2.51 6.16
N ILE A 272 -19.67 1.23 5.87
CA ILE A 272 -18.40 0.92 5.21
C ILE A 272 -18.37 1.38 3.75
N LEU A 273 -19.50 1.33 3.03
CA LEU A 273 -19.56 1.83 1.65
C LEU A 273 -19.27 3.32 1.57
N VAL A 274 -19.74 4.13 2.54
CA VAL A 274 -19.37 5.54 2.62
C VAL A 274 -17.86 5.70 2.76
N ALA A 275 -17.20 4.88 3.59
CA ALA A 275 -15.75 4.89 3.72
C ALA A 275 -15.06 4.55 2.39
N LEU A 276 -15.46 3.47 1.73
CA LEU A 276 -14.84 3.04 0.46
C LEU A 276 -15.03 4.07 -0.66
N ILE A 277 -16.18 4.74 -0.74
CA ILE A 277 -16.43 5.84 -1.68
C ILE A 277 -15.47 7.00 -1.41
N LEU A 278 -15.38 7.44 -0.14
CA LEU A 278 -14.54 8.57 0.24
C LEU A 278 -13.06 8.27 -0.02
N LEU A 279 -12.58 7.08 0.37
CA LEU A 279 -11.19 6.67 0.18
C LEU A 279 -10.83 6.47 -1.31
N SER A 280 -11.81 6.13 -2.15
CA SER A 280 -11.62 6.03 -3.60
C SER A 280 -11.87 7.35 -4.35
N SER A 281 -12.17 8.43 -3.64
CA SER A 281 -12.44 9.74 -4.24
C SER A 281 -11.15 10.50 -4.53
N ARG A 282 -11.18 11.34 -5.57
CA ARG A 282 -10.08 12.25 -5.90
C ARG A 282 -10.34 13.65 -5.38
N LEU A 283 -9.29 14.28 -4.85
CA LEU A 283 -9.29 15.71 -4.53
C LEU A 283 -9.25 16.55 -5.81
N LYS A 284 -9.49 17.87 -5.70
CA LYS A 284 -9.36 18.78 -6.84
C LYS A 284 -7.89 19.11 -7.19
N ASP A 285 -7.02 19.13 -6.19
CA ASP A 285 -5.57 19.38 -6.34
C ASP A 285 -4.80 18.06 -6.46
N VAL A 286 -5.19 17.23 -7.43
CA VAL A 286 -4.50 15.96 -7.73
C VAL A 286 -3.19 16.25 -8.43
N ARG A 287 -2.12 15.59 -7.96
CA ARG A 287 -0.77 15.67 -8.53
C ARG A 287 -0.31 14.26 -8.87
N LEU A 288 -0.37 13.92 -10.15
CA LEU A 288 0.00 12.57 -10.60
C LEU A 288 1.51 12.36 -10.52
N LEU A 289 1.92 11.09 -10.47
CA LEU A 289 3.31 10.68 -10.39
C LEU A 289 4.15 11.38 -11.49
N GLY A 290 5.25 12.01 -11.09
CA GLY A 290 6.14 12.74 -12.00
C GLY A 290 5.70 14.18 -12.30
N GLN A 291 4.53 14.62 -11.82
CA GLN A 291 4.11 16.03 -11.92
C GLN A 291 4.64 16.83 -10.72
N TYR A 292 5.68 17.64 -10.96
CA TYR A 292 6.35 18.44 -9.93
C TYR A 292 6.19 19.94 -10.21
N PRO A 293 5.04 20.56 -9.87
CA PRO A 293 4.76 21.95 -10.21
C PRO A 293 5.64 22.95 -9.45
N GLU A 294 6.08 22.64 -8.22
CA GLU A 294 7.05 23.50 -7.54
C GLU A 294 8.48 23.10 -7.93
N GLU A 295 9.18 24.01 -8.62
CA GLU A 295 10.55 23.84 -9.08
C GLU A 295 11.57 23.87 -7.93
N ARG A 296 11.64 22.78 -7.15
CA ARG A 296 12.59 22.64 -6.03
C ARG A 296 14.02 22.37 -6.50
N PHE A 297 14.15 21.67 -7.63
CA PHE A 297 15.39 21.53 -8.36
C PHE A 297 15.49 22.61 -9.42
N THR A 298 16.54 23.42 -9.35
CA THR A 298 16.81 24.50 -10.31
C THR A 298 17.96 24.15 -11.26
N GLU A 299 18.76 23.15 -10.89
CA GLU A 299 19.86 22.63 -11.67
C GLU A 299 19.38 21.93 -12.96
N LEU A 300 20.20 21.99 -14.01
CA LEU A 300 19.84 21.46 -15.33
C LEU A 300 19.64 19.93 -15.32
N GLU A 301 20.55 19.20 -14.68
CA GLU A 301 20.58 17.73 -14.70
C GLU A 301 19.36 17.11 -13.99
N PRO A 302 19.00 17.48 -12.74
CA PRO A 302 17.77 17.00 -12.12
C PRO A 302 16.50 17.30 -12.93
N ARG A 303 16.42 18.48 -13.58
CA ARG A 303 15.29 18.83 -14.45
C ARG A 303 15.24 17.96 -15.72
N GLN A 304 16.39 17.55 -16.26
CA GLN A 304 16.47 16.59 -17.36
C GLN A 304 16.00 15.21 -16.90
N LEU A 305 16.46 14.74 -15.74
CA LEU A 305 16.06 13.45 -15.16
C LEU A 305 14.55 13.39 -14.87
N ILE A 306 13.94 14.48 -14.38
CA ILE A 306 12.48 14.58 -14.23
C ILE A 306 11.77 14.39 -15.58
N ARG A 307 12.24 15.03 -16.65
CA ARG A 307 11.63 14.87 -17.99
C ARG A 307 11.78 13.45 -18.51
N LEU A 308 12.94 12.82 -18.31
CA LEU A 308 13.14 11.42 -18.70
C LEU A 308 12.20 10.48 -17.92
N PHE A 309 12.00 10.75 -16.62
CA PHE A 309 11.04 10.00 -15.81
C PHE A 309 9.61 10.16 -16.33
N GLN A 310 9.20 11.39 -16.66
CA GLN A 310 7.87 11.67 -17.25
C GLN A 310 7.66 10.95 -18.59
N VAL A 311 8.67 10.94 -19.47
CA VAL A 311 8.62 10.20 -20.73
C VAL A 311 8.45 8.70 -20.46
N ARG A 312 9.21 8.15 -19.53
CA ARG A 312 9.09 6.73 -19.17
C ARG A 312 7.72 6.38 -18.60
N LEU A 313 7.13 7.26 -17.78
CA LEU A 313 5.76 7.08 -17.29
C LEU A 313 4.74 7.09 -18.42
N GLN A 314 4.89 7.96 -19.41
CA GLN A 314 4.00 7.98 -20.59
C GLN A 314 4.09 6.67 -21.38
N GLU A 315 5.29 6.12 -21.59
CA GLU A 315 5.47 4.82 -22.26
C GLU A 315 4.76 3.68 -21.50
N ILE A 316 4.86 3.67 -20.17
CA ILE A 316 4.19 2.69 -19.31
C ILE A 316 2.67 2.84 -19.39
N GLN A 317 2.17 4.07 -19.36
CA GLN A 317 0.75 4.37 -19.55
C GLN A 317 0.24 3.82 -20.88
N ASP A 318 0.94 4.11 -21.98
CA ASP A 318 0.52 3.65 -23.32
C ASP A 318 0.47 2.12 -23.39
N HIS A 319 1.46 1.44 -22.79
CA HIS A 319 1.48 -0.02 -22.69
C HIS A 319 0.30 -0.58 -21.88
N ILE A 320 -0.01 0.02 -20.73
CA ILE A 320 -1.14 -0.39 -19.87
C ILE A 320 -2.47 -0.20 -20.61
N GLU A 321 -2.66 0.95 -21.28
CA GLU A 321 -3.86 1.25 -22.04
C GLU A 321 -4.05 0.30 -23.24
N GLU A 322 -2.99 -0.01 -23.99
CA GLU A 322 -3.05 -0.99 -25.09
C GLU A 322 -3.48 -2.37 -24.58
N ARG A 323 -2.89 -2.84 -23.49
CA ARG A 323 -3.26 -4.12 -22.88
C ARG A 323 -4.69 -4.10 -22.32
N ASN A 324 -5.12 -3.00 -21.69
CA ASN A 324 -6.46 -2.88 -21.12
C ASN A 324 -7.56 -2.69 -22.16
N TYR A 325 -7.24 -2.19 -23.35
CA TYR A 325 -8.18 -2.12 -24.47
C TYR A 325 -8.69 -3.51 -24.88
N GLN A 326 -7.84 -4.54 -24.80
CA GLN A 326 -8.17 -5.93 -25.14
C GLN A 326 -8.72 -6.74 -23.95
N ALA A 327 -8.66 -6.20 -22.72
CA ALA A 327 -8.98 -6.95 -21.51
C ALA A 327 -10.47 -6.95 -21.17
N LYS A 328 -11.02 -8.12 -20.80
CA LYS A 328 -12.40 -8.24 -20.29
C LYS A 328 -12.60 -7.53 -18.95
N LEU A 329 -11.60 -7.61 -18.07
CA LEU A 329 -11.53 -6.87 -16.81
C LEU A 329 -10.21 -6.10 -16.81
N ARG A 330 -10.32 -4.77 -16.84
CA ARG A 330 -9.17 -3.88 -16.88
C ARG A 330 -8.51 -3.80 -15.51
N TYR A 331 -7.19 -3.66 -15.49
CA TYR A 331 -6.45 -3.34 -14.28
C TYR A 331 -5.78 -1.98 -14.47
N ASN A 332 -6.34 -0.95 -13.85
CA ASN A 332 -5.92 0.45 -14.04
C ASN A 332 -5.29 1.07 -12.78
N TYR A 333 -5.26 0.37 -11.64
CA TYR A 333 -4.87 0.97 -10.36
C TYR A 333 -3.40 1.42 -10.28
N MET A 334 -2.56 0.95 -11.20
CA MET A 334 -1.16 1.37 -11.36
C MET A 334 -0.92 2.19 -12.63
N ASN A 335 -1.95 2.53 -13.38
CA ASN A 335 -1.79 3.38 -14.56
C ASN A 335 -1.28 4.78 -14.11
N PRO A 336 -0.23 5.34 -14.72
CA PRO A 336 0.26 6.68 -14.37
C PRO A 336 -0.81 7.80 -14.37
N MET A 337 -1.92 7.63 -15.08
CA MET A 337 -3.11 8.53 -15.05
C MET A 337 -3.90 8.48 -13.73
N GLU A 338 -3.68 7.44 -12.93
CA GLU A 338 -4.38 7.10 -11.70
C GLU A 338 -3.47 7.19 -10.45
N VAL A 339 -2.15 7.28 -10.64
CA VAL A 339 -1.19 7.26 -9.53
C VAL A 339 -0.83 8.67 -9.11
N GLU A 340 -1.15 9.03 -7.86
CA GLU A 340 -0.72 10.29 -7.25
C GLU A 340 0.74 10.23 -6.78
N ASN A 341 1.40 11.39 -6.65
CA ASN A 341 2.75 11.47 -6.10
C ASN A 341 2.82 11.03 -4.64
N SER A 342 1.76 11.26 -3.86
CA SER A 342 1.74 11.06 -2.41
C SER A 342 0.43 10.43 -1.94
N ILE A 343 0.39 10.12 -0.65
CA ILE A 343 -0.80 9.61 0.04
C ILE A 343 -1.61 10.83 0.50
N THR A 344 -2.70 11.12 -0.22
CA THR A 344 -3.54 12.33 -0.04
C THR A 344 -4.97 12.03 0.43
N ILE A 345 -5.40 10.78 0.36
CA ILE A 345 -6.73 10.28 0.72
C ILE A 345 -6.62 8.99 1.52
#